data_AF-A0A348UVE9-F1
#
_entry.id   AF-A0A348UVE9-F1
#
_cell.length_a   1.000
_cell.length_b   1.000
_cell.length_c   1.000
_cell.angle_alpha   90.00
_cell.angle_beta   90.00
_cell.angle_gamma   90.00
#
_symmetry.space_group_name_H-M   'P 1'
#
loop_
_entity.id
_entity.type
_entity.pdbx_description
1 polymer ?
#
loop_
_entity_poly.entity_id
_entity_poly.type
_entity_poly.pdbx_seq_one_letter_code
_entity_poly.pdbx_strand_id
1 'polypeptide(L)'
;SNTNITTRRAVALHKMIRLVTLACAHKGYLNFMGNEFGHPEWIDFPSPANGYSYHHARRLWSLKYDKNLYFPDLFAFDKQMIALAKQTQLFAWDYPALLHIHEDDKILAFERSKLIFVFNFHPEHSFSDYLIHAPAGKYKMRLDTDESRFGGLGRLNPDQVHFTSPIGDLIENRHALSLYLPSRCALILARV
;
A
#
# COMPACT_ATOMS: atom_id res chain seq x y z
N SER A 1 13.82 -2.41 19.90
CA SER A 1 14.30 -1.43 18.90
C SER A 1 13.34 -1.39 17.72
N ASN A 2 13.24 -0.26 17.01
CA ASN A 2 12.48 -0.14 15.75
C ASN A 2 12.98 -1.06 14.62
N THR A 3 14.01 -1.88 14.86
CA THR A 3 14.58 -2.78 13.85
C THR A 3 14.05 -4.21 13.94
N ASN A 4 13.15 -4.51 14.88
CA ASN A 4 12.58 -5.85 15.02
C ASN A 4 11.80 -6.24 13.75
N ILE A 5 12.02 -7.47 13.27
CA ILE A 5 11.34 -8.05 12.10
C ILE A 5 9.81 -8.04 12.24
N THR A 6 9.29 -8.26 13.45
CA THR A 6 7.85 -8.24 13.74
C THR A 6 7.28 -6.83 13.56
N THR A 7 8.00 -5.80 14.01
CA THR A 7 7.60 -4.40 13.84
C THR A 7 7.62 -4.01 12.36
N ARG A 8 8.68 -4.36 11.63
CA ARG A 8 8.77 -4.09 10.18
C ARG A 8 7.65 -4.77 9.40
N ARG A 9 7.34 -6.03 9.73
CA ARG A 9 6.18 -6.75 9.19
C ARG A 9 4.88 -6.00 9.44
N ALA A 10 4.65 -5.55 10.67
CA ALA A 10 3.43 -4.84 11.04
C ALA A 10 3.29 -3.52 10.28
N VAL A 11 4.37 -2.72 10.19
CA VAL A 11 4.38 -1.44 9.45
C VAL A 11 4.08 -1.66 7.97
N ALA A 12 4.72 -2.65 7.34
CA ALA A 12 4.48 -2.98 5.94
C ALA A 12 3.03 -3.40 5.68
N LEU A 13 2.53 -4.39 6.43
CA LEU A 13 1.18 -4.91 6.25
C LEU A 13 0.09 -3.88 6.61
N HIS A 14 0.31 -3.02 7.59
CA HIS A 14 -0.63 -1.95 7.93
C HIS A 14 -0.85 -1.01 6.74
N LYS A 15 0.22 -0.62 6.04
CA LYS A 15 0.12 0.20 4.82
C LYS A 15 -0.60 -0.56 3.71
N MET A 16 -0.18 -1.80 3.44
CA MET A 16 -0.71 -2.61 2.34
C MET A 16 -2.20 -2.93 2.52
N ILE A 17 -2.64 -3.33 3.71
CA ILE A 17 -4.04 -3.64 4.01
C ILE A 17 -4.91 -2.41 3.77
N ARG A 18 -4.50 -1.26 4.31
CA ARG A 18 -5.27 -0.01 4.13
C ARG A 18 -5.33 0.40 2.66
N LEU A 19 -4.22 0.23 1.93
CA LEU A 19 -4.17 0.55 0.52
C LEU A 19 -5.05 -0.35 -0.33
N VAL A 20 -4.98 -1.68 -0.14
CA VAL A 20 -5.83 -2.60 -0.91
C VAL A 20 -7.30 -2.41 -0.57
N THR A 21 -7.65 -2.16 0.69
CA THR A 21 -9.02 -1.80 1.09
C THR A 21 -9.49 -0.54 0.37
N LEU A 22 -8.70 0.54 0.39
CA LEU A 22 -9.04 1.79 -0.29
C LEU A 22 -9.15 1.60 -1.81
N ALA A 23 -8.19 0.89 -2.41
CA ALA A 23 -8.07 0.72 -3.85
C ALA A 23 -9.13 -0.23 -4.43
N CYS A 24 -9.65 -1.17 -3.64
CA CYS A 24 -10.73 -2.07 -4.06
C CYS A 24 -12.12 -1.62 -3.59
N ALA A 25 -12.23 -0.63 -2.70
CA ALA A 25 -13.52 -0.14 -2.21
C ALA A 25 -14.38 0.49 -3.31
N HIS A 26 -15.69 0.27 -3.27
CA HIS A 26 -16.59 0.71 -4.34
C HIS A 26 -16.63 2.25 -4.50
N LYS A 27 -17.20 2.98 -3.53
CA LYS A 27 -17.45 4.44 -3.65
C LYS A 27 -16.91 5.30 -2.52
N GLY A 28 -16.22 4.71 -1.56
CA GLY A 28 -15.69 5.47 -0.43
C GLY A 28 -14.75 4.68 0.44
N TYR A 29 -14.00 5.41 1.26
CA TYR A 29 -13.09 4.89 2.26
C TYR A 29 -13.34 5.63 3.57
N LEU A 30 -13.35 4.89 4.67
CA LEU A 30 -13.53 5.43 6.02
C LEU A 30 -12.37 5.00 6.89
N ASN A 31 -11.92 5.91 7.75
CA ASN A 31 -10.89 5.65 8.74
C ASN A 31 -11.32 6.23 10.08
N PHE A 32 -11.28 5.42 11.14
CA PHE A 32 -11.57 5.86 12.50
C PHE A 32 -10.36 6.60 13.10
N MET A 33 -10.61 7.67 13.87
CA MET A 33 -9.55 8.52 14.40
C MET A 33 -8.47 7.73 15.14
N GLY A 34 -7.20 7.95 14.79
CA GLY A 34 -6.05 7.24 15.33
C GLY A 34 -5.55 6.10 14.44
N ASN A 35 -6.44 5.44 13.70
CA ASN A 35 -6.06 4.29 12.86
C ASN A 35 -5.19 4.73 11.67
N GLU A 36 -5.21 6.02 11.31
CA GLU A 36 -4.40 6.55 10.22
C GLU A 36 -2.89 6.43 10.46
N PHE A 37 -2.49 6.39 11.73
CA PHE A 37 -1.10 6.20 12.13
C PHE A 37 -0.88 4.90 12.89
N GLY A 38 -1.89 4.01 12.97
CA GLY A 38 -1.79 2.76 13.71
C GLY A 38 -1.76 2.97 15.23
N HIS A 39 -2.64 3.81 15.77
CA HIS A 39 -2.76 4.06 17.22
C HIS A 39 -2.77 2.73 18.01
N PRO A 40 -1.94 2.58 19.05
CA PRO A 40 -1.83 1.35 19.81
C PRO A 40 -3.01 1.16 20.78
N GLU A 41 -2.99 0.07 21.54
CA GLU A 41 -4.02 -0.24 22.55
C GLU A 41 -5.43 -0.37 21.92
N TRP A 42 -6.47 -0.13 22.70
CA TRP A 42 -7.86 -0.19 22.29
C TRP A 42 -8.63 1.03 22.84
N ILE A 43 -9.89 1.19 22.41
CA ILE A 43 -10.82 2.13 23.03
C ILE A 43 -11.63 1.38 24.08
N ASP A 44 -11.69 1.94 25.28
CA ASP A 44 -12.59 1.48 26.33
C ASP A 44 -13.17 2.71 27.05
N PHE A 45 -14.49 2.71 27.25
CA PHE A 45 -15.18 3.80 27.91
C PHE A 45 -15.35 3.49 29.40
N PRO A 46 -15.36 4.51 30.28
CA PRO A 46 -15.61 4.32 31.70
C PRO A 46 -16.88 3.50 31.96
N SER A 47 -16.73 2.37 32.65
CA SER A 47 -17.82 1.47 32.99
C SER A 47 -17.55 0.75 34.32
N PRO A 48 -18.56 0.15 34.98
CA PRO A 48 -18.33 -0.66 36.18
C PRO A 48 -17.27 -1.76 35.98
N ALA A 49 -17.21 -2.35 34.78
CA ALA A 49 -16.29 -3.44 34.46
C ALA A 49 -14.81 -3.03 34.47
N ASN A 50 -14.51 -1.74 34.27
CA ASN A 50 -13.15 -1.19 34.31
C ASN A 50 -12.95 -0.17 35.44
N GLY A 51 -13.83 -0.18 36.46
CA GLY A 51 -13.76 0.75 37.58
C GLY A 51 -13.94 2.22 37.18
N TYR A 52 -14.74 2.49 36.14
CA TYR A 52 -14.96 3.81 35.56
C TYR A 52 -13.66 4.50 35.09
N SER A 53 -12.71 3.72 34.58
CA SER A 53 -11.43 4.22 34.11
C SER A 53 -11.55 4.99 32.79
N TYR A 54 -10.91 6.16 32.72
CA TYR A 54 -10.75 6.94 31.49
C TYR A 54 -9.43 6.62 30.76
N HIS A 55 -8.64 5.66 31.25
CA HIS A 55 -7.29 5.43 30.76
C HIS A 55 -7.22 5.11 29.26
N HIS A 56 -8.21 4.42 28.70
CA HIS A 56 -8.29 4.12 27.26
C HIS A 56 -9.32 4.97 26.51
N ALA A 57 -10.05 5.85 27.20
CA ALA A 57 -11.02 6.77 26.60
C ALA A 57 -10.33 8.03 26.04
N ARG A 58 -9.24 7.84 25.27
CA ARG A 58 -8.38 8.93 24.79
C ARG A 58 -7.68 8.60 23.46
N ARG A 59 -6.97 9.61 22.94
CA ARG A 59 -6.08 9.48 21.79
C ARG A 59 -4.68 9.98 22.12
N LEU A 60 -3.68 9.13 21.86
CA LEU A 60 -2.26 9.39 22.02
C LEU A 60 -1.69 10.16 20.83
N TRP A 61 -2.14 11.41 20.65
CA TRP A 61 -1.74 12.23 19.50
C TRP A 61 -0.25 12.55 19.43
N SER A 62 0.47 12.51 20.56
CA SER A 62 1.92 12.73 20.58
C SER A 62 2.69 11.70 19.75
N LEU A 63 2.19 10.46 19.64
CA LEU A 63 2.89 9.37 18.95
C LEU A 63 3.18 9.66 17.49
N LYS A 64 2.22 10.26 16.76
CA LYS A 64 2.39 10.58 15.32
C LYS A 64 3.40 11.71 15.06
N TYR A 65 3.94 12.34 16.09
CA TYR A 65 4.97 13.38 16.00
C TYR A 65 6.34 12.94 16.51
N ASP A 66 6.44 11.78 17.15
CA ASP A 66 7.71 11.26 17.67
C ASP A 66 8.52 10.58 16.58
N LYS A 67 9.59 11.24 16.14
CA LYS A 67 10.50 10.77 15.07
C LYS A 67 11.28 9.52 15.43
N ASN A 68 11.27 9.09 16.70
CA ASN A 68 11.89 7.85 17.13
C ASN A 68 10.94 6.64 17.03
N LEU A 69 9.75 6.81 16.46
CA LEU A 69 8.73 5.77 16.30
C LEU A 69 8.25 5.71 14.84
N TYR A 70 7.54 4.64 14.47
CA TYR A 70 6.97 4.46 13.12
C TYR A 70 5.60 5.13 12.90
N PHE A 71 4.95 5.65 13.95
CA PHE A 71 3.64 6.29 13.83
C PHE A 71 3.64 7.50 12.87
N PRO A 72 4.66 8.40 12.86
CA PRO A 72 4.74 9.47 11.86
C PRO A 72 4.84 8.94 10.43
N ASP A 73 5.53 7.81 10.22
CA ASP A 73 5.72 7.19 8.90
C ASP A 73 4.42 6.61 8.36
N LEU A 74 3.65 5.91 9.21
CA LEU A 74 2.31 5.42 8.88
C LEU A 74 1.36 6.59 8.56
N PHE A 75 1.47 7.69 9.29
CA PHE A 75 0.69 8.89 9.03
C PHE A 75 1.08 9.57 7.71
N ALA A 76 2.37 9.61 7.39
CA ALA A 76 2.86 10.14 6.12
C ALA A 76 2.35 9.30 4.94
N PHE A 77 2.35 7.97 5.09
CA PHE A 77 1.78 7.07 4.10
C PHE A 77 0.29 7.33 3.90
N ASP A 78 -0.49 7.44 4.98
CA ASP A 78 -1.92 7.71 4.90
C ASP A 78 -2.23 8.99 4.12
N LYS A 79 -1.52 10.08 4.42
CA LYS A 79 -1.68 11.34 3.70
C LYS A 79 -1.44 11.17 2.20
N GLN A 80 -0.38 10.46 1.82
CA GLN A 80 -0.06 10.24 0.41
C GLN A 80 -1.10 9.33 -0.27
N MET A 81 -1.56 8.27 0.40
CA MET A 81 -2.60 7.37 -0.08
C MET A 81 -3.91 8.13 -0.36
N ILE A 82 -4.36 8.96 0.59
CA ILE A 82 -5.57 9.78 0.43
C ILE A 82 -5.38 10.86 -0.64
N ALA A 83 -4.21 11.51 -0.70
CA ALA A 83 -3.92 12.51 -1.73
C ALA A 83 -3.98 11.90 -3.13
N LEU A 84 -3.37 10.73 -3.34
CA LEU A 84 -3.43 10.01 -4.60
C LEU A 84 -4.88 9.68 -4.99
N ALA A 85 -5.66 9.12 -4.05
CA ALA A 85 -7.06 8.76 -4.30
C ALA A 85 -7.92 9.96 -4.74
N LYS A 86 -7.67 11.14 -4.14
CA LYS A 86 -8.34 12.39 -4.53
C LYS A 86 -7.87 12.89 -5.89
N GLN A 87 -6.57 12.91 -6.14
CA GLN A 87 -5.97 13.40 -7.40
C GLN A 87 -6.42 12.58 -8.59
N THR A 88 -6.57 11.26 -8.44
CA THR A 88 -7.01 10.37 -9.52
C THR A 88 -8.52 10.14 -9.53
N GLN A 89 -9.26 10.81 -8.65
CA GLN A 89 -10.71 10.65 -8.49
C GLN A 89 -11.10 9.17 -8.41
N LEU A 90 -10.39 8.40 -7.58
CA LEU A 90 -10.42 6.93 -7.56
C LEU A 90 -11.83 6.31 -7.47
N PHE A 91 -12.78 7.01 -6.86
CA PHE A 91 -14.15 6.56 -6.64
C PHE A 91 -15.17 7.04 -7.69
N ALA A 92 -14.75 7.83 -8.70
CA ALA A 92 -15.66 8.48 -9.63
C ALA A 92 -16.55 7.47 -10.35
N TRP A 93 -16.00 6.56 -11.16
CA TRP A 93 -16.84 5.68 -11.99
C TRP A 93 -16.25 4.27 -12.24
N ASP A 94 -14.98 4.03 -11.90
CA ASP A 94 -14.28 2.79 -12.26
C ASP A 94 -14.19 1.77 -11.10
N TYR A 95 -14.45 0.50 -11.43
CA TYR A 95 -14.14 -0.64 -10.57
C TYR A 95 -12.70 -1.13 -10.83
N PRO A 96 -12.07 -1.81 -9.86
CA PRO A 96 -10.80 -2.48 -10.12
C PRO A 96 -10.98 -3.60 -11.15
N ALA A 97 -10.15 -3.60 -12.19
CA ALA A 97 -10.04 -4.67 -13.18
C ALA A 97 -8.83 -5.55 -12.83
N LEU A 98 -9.06 -6.83 -12.54
CA LEU A 98 -7.98 -7.75 -12.19
C LEU A 98 -7.02 -7.93 -13.37
N LEU A 99 -5.72 -7.75 -13.11
CA LEU A 99 -4.65 -7.98 -14.09
C LEU A 99 -3.91 -9.28 -13.80
N HIS A 100 -3.65 -9.58 -12.53
CA HIS A 100 -2.90 -10.75 -12.10
C HIS A 100 -3.27 -11.14 -10.67
N ILE A 101 -3.40 -12.44 -10.43
CA ILE A 101 -3.46 -13.01 -9.08
C ILE A 101 -2.65 -14.30 -9.11
N HIS A 102 -1.67 -14.40 -8.22
CA HIS A 102 -0.86 -15.59 -8.07
C HIS A 102 -0.83 -16.00 -6.60
N GLU A 103 -1.47 -17.12 -6.30
CA GLU A 103 -1.66 -17.56 -4.92
C GLU A 103 -0.33 -17.96 -4.29
N ASP A 104 0.54 -18.73 -4.94
CA ASP A 104 1.80 -19.17 -4.30
C ASP A 104 2.77 -18.02 -4.05
N ASP A 105 3.06 -17.23 -5.09
CA ASP A 105 3.87 -16.01 -5.01
C ASP A 105 3.23 -14.90 -4.15
N LYS A 106 1.94 -15.02 -3.81
CA LYS A 106 1.17 -14.01 -3.06
C LYS A 106 1.19 -12.64 -3.75
N ILE A 107 1.08 -12.63 -5.08
CA ILE A 107 1.03 -11.40 -5.89
C ILE A 107 -0.42 -11.08 -6.27
N LEU A 108 -0.80 -9.83 -6.09
CA LEU A 108 -2.07 -9.28 -6.56
C LEU A 108 -1.78 -8.03 -7.40
N ALA A 109 -2.31 -7.96 -8.62
CA ALA A 109 -2.29 -6.74 -9.40
C ALA A 109 -3.62 -6.49 -10.12
N PHE A 110 -4.00 -5.23 -10.17
CA PHE A 110 -5.23 -4.77 -10.82
C PHE A 110 -5.08 -3.34 -11.32
N GLU A 111 -5.88 -2.97 -12.30
CA GLU A 111 -6.00 -1.61 -12.80
C GLU A 111 -7.21 -0.93 -12.17
N ARG A 112 -7.09 0.35 -11.80
CA ARG A 112 -8.22 1.20 -11.47
C ARG A 112 -7.90 2.66 -11.73
N SER A 113 -8.81 3.40 -12.36
CA SER A 113 -8.63 4.84 -12.65
C SER A 113 -7.29 5.14 -13.32
N LYS A 114 -6.91 4.33 -14.31
CA LYS A 114 -5.66 4.41 -15.08
C LYS A 114 -4.37 4.22 -14.26
N LEU A 115 -4.50 3.68 -13.05
CA LEU A 115 -3.41 3.27 -12.19
C LEU A 115 -3.32 1.74 -12.18
N ILE A 116 -2.10 1.21 -12.22
CA ILE A 116 -1.82 -0.19 -11.96
C ILE A 116 -1.38 -0.30 -10.50
N PHE A 117 -2.12 -1.08 -9.72
CA PHE A 117 -1.77 -1.43 -8.35
C PHE A 117 -1.13 -2.82 -8.36
N VAL A 118 0.00 -2.97 -7.69
CA VAL A 118 0.71 -4.23 -7.55
C VAL A 118 1.06 -4.44 -6.09
N PHE A 119 0.74 -5.60 -5.54
CA PHE A 119 1.03 -5.99 -4.17
C PHE A 119 1.81 -7.29 -4.16
N ASN A 120 2.93 -7.32 -3.44
CA ASN A 120 3.63 -8.52 -3.05
C ASN A 120 3.37 -8.78 -1.55
N PHE A 121 2.42 -9.67 -1.25
CA PHE A 121 2.10 -10.09 0.13
C PHE A 121 3.01 -11.21 0.64
N HIS A 122 3.96 -11.68 -0.15
CA HIS A 122 4.83 -12.77 0.23
C HIS A 122 5.65 -12.39 1.48
N PRO A 123 5.71 -13.26 2.51
CA PRO A 123 6.36 -12.92 3.77
C PRO A 123 7.87 -12.70 3.67
N GLU A 124 8.52 -13.36 2.70
CA GLU A 124 10.00 -13.46 2.61
C GLU A 124 10.55 -13.23 1.19
N HIS A 125 10.00 -13.91 0.18
CA HIS A 125 10.43 -13.75 -1.21
C HIS A 125 10.17 -12.37 -1.81
N SER A 126 11.24 -11.85 -2.41
CA SER A 126 11.23 -10.70 -3.31
C SER A 126 11.46 -11.23 -4.72
N PHE A 127 10.77 -10.68 -5.70
CA PHE A 127 10.83 -11.15 -7.08
C PHE A 127 11.53 -10.10 -7.94
N SER A 128 12.52 -10.53 -8.72
CA SER A 128 13.13 -9.70 -9.77
C SER A 128 12.49 -10.04 -11.09
N ASP A 129 12.35 -9.03 -11.95
CA ASP A 129 11.78 -9.16 -13.29
C ASP A 129 10.43 -9.89 -13.35
N TYR A 130 9.59 -9.67 -12.33
CA TYR A 130 8.28 -10.31 -12.25
C TYR A 130 7.36 -9.72 -13.31
N LEU A 131 6.85 -10.58 -14.18
CA LEU A 131 6.01 -10.18 -15.31
C LEU A 131 4.55 -10.08 -14.90
N ILE A 132 3.95 -8.92 -15.12
CA ILE A 132 2.52 -8.67 -14.90
C ILE A 132 1.91 -8.19 -16.20
N HIS A 133 0.80 -8.79 -16.61
CA HIS A 133 0.03 -8.31 -17.75
C HIS A 133 -0.38 -6.84 -17.55
N ALA A 134 -0.09 -6.00 -18.54
CA ALA A 134 -0.41 -4.58 -18.50
C ALA A 134 -0.62 -4.04 -19.91
N PRO A 135 -1.44 -2.98 -20.09
CA PRO A 135 -1.54 -2.30 -21.37
C PRO A 135 -0.18 -1.81 -21.87
N ALA A 136 0.04 -1.86 -23.19
CA ALA A 136 1.27 -1.38 -23.79
C ALA A 136 1.56 0.08 -23.39
N GLY A 137 2.77 0.37 -22.90
CA GLY A 137 3.13 1.73 -22.51
C GLY A 137 4.42 1.85 -21.71
N LYS A 138 4.59 3.06 -21.19
CA LYS A 138 5.66 3.43 -20.24
C LYS A 138 4.99 3.84 -18.94
N TYR A 139 5.54 3.41 -17.82
CA TYR A 139 4.94 3.58 -16.51
C TYR A 139 5.95 4.18 -15.54
N LYS A 140 5.48 5.06 -14.66
CA LYS A 140 6.24 5.58 -13.52
C LYS A 140 5.51 5.29 -12.23
N MET A 141 6.27 5.06 -11.17
CA MET A 141 5.72 4.93 -9.82
C MET A 141 5.09 6.25 -9.37
N ARG A 142 3.89 6.16 -8.80
CA ARG A 142 3.17 7.25 -8.13
C ARG A 142 3.13 7.08 -6.61
N LEU A 143 3.27 5.84 -6.16
CA LEU A 143 3.40 5.48 -4.75
C LEU A 143 4.23 4.21 -4.65
N ASP A 144 5.21 4.22 -3.75
CA ASP A 144 5.93 3.03 -3.31
C ASP A 144 5.80 2.92 -1.79
N THR A 145 5.16 1.85 -1.31
CA THR A 145 5.05 1.63 0.14
C THR A 145 6.40 1.37 0.81
N ASP A 146 7.43 0.96 0.09
CA ASP A 146 8.76 0.67 0.62
C ASP A 146 9.61 1.92 0.81
N GLU A 147 9.15 3.12 0.45
CA GLU A 147 9.89 4.35 0.67
C GLU A 147 10.25 4.53 2.16
N SER A 148 11.47 5.04 2.42
CA SER A 148 11.98 5.26 3.78
C SER A 148 11.10 6.22 4.59
N ARG A 149 10.52 7.25 3.94
CA ARG A 149 9.57 8.19 4.56
C ARG A 149 8.25 7.55 5.03
N PHE A 150 8.00 6.31 4.62
CA PHE A 150 6.86 5.50 5.06
C PHE A 150 7.32 4.33 5.95
N GLY A 151 8.56 4.36 6.45
CA GLY A 151 9.12 3.32 7.31
C GLY A 151 9.47 2.03 6.55
N GLY A 152 9.61 2.10 5.23
CA GLY A 152 10.11 1.01 4.40
C GLY A 152 11.64 0.99 4.27
N LEU A 153 12.17 0.10 3.44
CA LEU A 153 13.62 -0.09 3.27
C LEU A 153 14.23 0.73 2.14
N GLY A 154 13.42 1.38 1.29
CA GLY A 154 13.87 2.22 0.19
C GLY A 154 14.59 1.44 -0.91
N ARG A 155 14.07 0.26 -1.29
CA ARG A 155 14.75 -0.66 -2.22
C ARG A 155 14.54 -0.33 -3.70
N LEU A 156 13.60 0.55 -4.03
CA LEU A 156 13.29 0.92 -5.41
C LEU A 156 13.87 2.29 -5.78
N ASN A 157 14.24 2.47 -7.05
CA ASN A 157 14.63 3.76 -7.58
C ASN A 157 13.38 4.57 -7.97
N PRO A 158 13.08 5.72 -7.32
CA PRO A 158 11.85 6.47 -7.57
C PRO A 158 11.75 7.04 -9.00
N ASP A 159 12.88 7.25 -9.67
CA ASP A 159 12.94 7.80 -11.03
C ASP A 159 12.85 6.73 -12.13
N GLN A 160 12.75 5.45 -11.74
CA GLN A 160 12.69 4.34 -12.69
C GLN A 160 11.45 4.44 -13.60
N VAL A 161 11.69 4.26 -14.90
CA VAL A 161 10.65 4.11 -15.92
C VAL A 161 10.54 2.64 -16.28
N HIS A 162 9.34 2.11 -16.22
CA HIS A 162 9.04 0.72 -16.57
C HIS A 162 8.40 0.67 -17.94
N PHE A 163 8.95 -0.15 -18.82
CA PHE A 163 8.44 -0.35 -20.17
C PHE A 163 7.73 -1.70 -20.22
N THR A 164 6.62 -1.74 -20.93
CA THR A 164 6.01 -3.03 -21.25
C THR A 164 6.64 -3.64 -22.49
N SER A 165 6.80 -4.96 -22.49
CA SER A 165 7.26 -5.72 -23.66
C SER A 165 6.14 -6.62 -24.17
N PRO A 166 6.04 -6.86 -25.49
CA PRO A 166 5.13 -7.86 -26.04
C PRO A 166 5.43 -9.24 -25.47
N ILE A 167 4.38 -10.02 -25.17
CA ILE A 167 4.49 -11.40 -24.73
C ILE A 167 3.51 -12.29 -25.49
N GLY A 168 3.92 -13.52 -25.80
CA GLY A 168 3.14 -14.46 -26.61
C GLY A 168 3.19 -14.14 -28.11
N ASP A 169 2.23 -14.68 -28.86
CA ASP A 169 2.13 -14.45 -30.30
C ASP A 169 1.70 -13.00 -30.62
N LEU A 170 2.30 -12.42 -31.66
CA LEU A 170 2.05 -11.01 -32.08
C LEU A 170 0.58 -10.70 -32.37
N ILE A 171 -0.23 -11.72 -32.64
CA ILE A 171 -1.66 -11.62 -32.95
C ILE A 171 -2.47 -11.22 -31.70
N GLU A 172 -2.05 -11.67 -30.50
CA GLU A 172 -2.80 -11.40 -29.27
C GLU A 172 -2.55 -9.99 -28.71
N ASN A 173 -1.53 -9.28 -29.22
CA ASN A 173 -1.11 -7.95 -28.77
C ASN A 173 -1.06 -7.80 -27.24
N ARG A 174 -0.59 -8.85 -26.54
CA ARG A 174 -0.44 -8.87 -25.09
C ARG A 174 0.91 -8.28 -24.72
N HIS A 175 0.93 -7.51 -23.65
CA HIS A 175 2.13 -6.88 -23.12
C HIS A 175 2.28 -7.21 -21.64
N ALA A 176 3.52 -7.29 -21.17
CA ALA A 176 3.86 -7.46 -19.77
C ALA A 176 4.77 -6.34 -19.28
N LEU A 177 4.50 -5.89 -18.08
CA LEU A 177 5.35 -5.02 -17.28
C LEU A 177 6.29 -5.88 -16.43
N SER A 178 7.59 -5.65 -16.55
CA SER A 178 8.59 -6.28 -15.68
C SER A 178 8.87 -5.39 -14.48
N LEU A 179 8.71 -5.94 -13.26
CA LEU A 179 8.88 -5.23 -12.00
C LEU A 179 9.79 -5.98 -11.04
N TYR A 180 10.62 -5.22 -10.32
CA TYR A 180 11.17 -5.70 -9.05
C TYR A 180 10.12 -5.50 -7.95
N LEU A 181 9.73 -6.59 -7.30
CA LEU A 181 8.68 -6.63 -6.28
C LEU A 181 9.28 -7.14 -4.96
N PRO A 182 9.73 -6.24 -4.08
CA PRO A 182 10.20 -6.65 -2.77
C PRO A 182 9.09 -7.27 -1.91
N SER A 183 9.46 -8.18 -1.03
CA SER A 183 8.53 -8.82 -0.08
C SER A 183 7.80 -7.78 0.77
N ARG A 184 6.48 -7.93 0.94
CA ARG A 184 5.61 -7.04 1.73
C ARG A 184 5.66 -5.59 1.26
N CYS A 185 5.56 -5.39 -0.05
CA CYS A 185 5.50 -4.05 -0.66
C CYS A 185 4.32 -3.97 -1.64
N ALA A 186 3.79 -2.76 -1.79
CA ALA A 186 2.90 -2.40 -2.86
C ALA A 186 3.45 -1.21 -3.66
N LEU A 187 3.24 -1.28 -4.97
CA LEU A 187 3.59 -0.25 -5.95
C LEU A 187 2.32 0.21 -6.65
N ILE A 188 2.23 1.52 -6.92
CA ILE A 188 1.19 2.07 -7.78
C ILE A 188 1.88 2.77 -8.94
N LEU A 189 1.54 2.38 -10.15
CA LEU A 189 2.12 2.92 -11.37
C LEU A 189 1.06 3.66 -12.18
N ALA A 190 1.47 4.74 -12.83
CA ALA A 190 0.67 5.43 -13.83
C ALA A 190 1.41 5.46 -15.16
N ARG A 191 0.65 5.38 -16.25
CA ARG A 191 1.20 5.56 -17.59
C ARG A 191 1.73 6.99 -17.77
N VAL A 192 2.84 7.14 -18.50
CA VAL A 192 3.46 8.43 -18.87
C VAL A 192 3.60 8.60 -20.37
#